data_AF-A0A497RGQ5-F1
#
_entry.id   AF-A0A497RGQ5-F1
#
_cell.length_a   1.000
_cell.length_b   1.000
_cell.length_c   1.000
_cell.angle_alpha   90.00
_cell.angle_beta   90.00
_cell.angle_gamma   90.00
#
_symmetry.space_group_name_H-M   'P 1'
#
loop_
_entity.id
_entity.type
_entity.pdbx_description
1 polymer ?
#
loop_
_entity_poly.entity_id
_entity_poly.type
_entity_poly.pdbx_seq_one_letter_code
_entity_poly.pdbx_strand_id
1 'polypeptide(L)'
;MQKLVDETDELVGGLKFETTAEIEVPERLIDQVIGQDHAVEAIKKAAVQKRHVMLIGSPGTGKSMLAKAMAELLPKEELEDILVFPNPKDPNQPIIKTVPAGEGRKIIERYKEEAMKKAQARNMLLFMLIFMLMGYIIVIRPQDFIWGIIAAILLLMFSRYIMPREERNVPKLLVD
;
A
#
# COMPACT_ATOMS: atom_id res chain seq x y z
N MET A 1 28.36 52.66 19.49
CA MET A 1 28.75 51.43 18.77
C MET A 1 28.96 50.26 19.72
N GLN A 2 29.85 50.35 20.73
CA GLN A 2 30.11 49.24 21.66
C GLN A 2 28.84 48.64 22.32
N LYS A 3 27.93 49.49 22.85
CA LYS A 3 26.66 49.06 23.46
C LYS A 3 25.72 48.30 22.53
N LEU A 4 25.71 48.64 21.24
CA LEU A 4 24.85 47.99 20.25
C LEU A 4 25.38 46.60 19.89
N VAL A 5 26.71 46.42 19.92
CA VAL A 5 27.37 45.13 19.67
C VAL A 5 27.16 44.18 20.85
N ASP A 6 27.28 44.69 22.08
CA ASP A 6 27.02 43.89 23.30
C ASP A 6 25.54 43.45 23.40
N GLU A 7 24.58 44.33 23.07
CA GLU A 7 23.15 43.97 23.03
C GLU A 7 22.85 42.91 21.95
N THR A 8 23.49 43.00 20.77
CA THR A 8 23.30 42.00 19.72
C THR A 8 23.89 40.64 20.09
N ASP A 9 25.05 40.59 20.75
CA ASP A 9 25.69 39.35 21.20
C ASP A 9 24.85 38.63 22.26
N GLU A 10 24.17 39.38 23.14
CA GLU A 10 23.26 38.82 24.14
C GLU A 10 21.98 38.25 23.51
N LEU A 11 21.43 38.92 22.48
CA LEU A 11 20.23 38.46 21.76
C LEU A 11 20.44 37.17 20.97
N VAL A 12 21.64 36.96 20.40
CA VAL A 12 21.98 35.73 19.66
C VAL A 12 22.55 34.63 20.55
N GLY A 13 22.53 34.82 21.88
CA GLY A 13 23.00 33.81 22.83
C GLY A 13 24.49 33.50 22.70
N GLY A 14 25.30 34.46 22.26
CA GLY A 14 26.75 34.30 22.09
C GLY A 14 27.19 33.57 20.82
N LEU A 15 26.29 33.30 19.88
CA LEU A 15 26.65 32.72 18.57
C LEU A 15 27.23 33.79 17.64
N LYS A 16 28.39 33.51 17.04
CA LYS A 16 29.03 34.39 16.05
C LYS A 16 28.87 33.78 14.65
N PHE A 17 28.07 34.44 13.81
CA PHE A 17 27.79 34.03 12.43
C PHE A 17 27.40 35.27 11.60
N GLU A 18 27.63 35.23 10.29
CA GLU A 18 27.17 36.32 9.39
C GLU A 18 25.78 36.00 8.81
N THR A 19 25.52 34.75 8.46
CA THR A 19 24.22 34.28 7.95
C THR A 19 23.74 33.01 8.63
N THR A 20 22.42 32.80 8.68
CA THR A 20 21.84 31.56 9.24
C THR A 20 22.20 30.30 8.46
N ALA A 21 22.79 30.44 7.26
CA ALA A 21 23.33 29.31 6.51
C ALA A 21 24.56 28.68 7.19
N GLU A 22 25.22 29.40 8.11
CA GLU A 22 26.36 28.89 8.90
C GLU A 22 25.91 28.13 10.16
N ILE A 23 24.62 28.20 10.51
CA ILE A 23 24.08 27.54 11.70
C ILE A 23 23.79 26.08 11.39
N GLU A 24 24.40 25.17 12.14
CA GLU A 24 24.11 23.74 12.03
C GLU A 24 22.71 23.41 12.56
N VAL A 25 21.92 22.74 11.74
CA VAL A 25 20.59 22.24 12.11
C VAL A 25 20.71 20.76 12.47
N PRO A 26 20.24 20.32 13.66
CA PRO A 26 20.28 18.90 14.03
C PRO A 26 19.52 18.02 13.02
N GLU A 27 20.05 16.84 12.72
CA GLU A 27 19.41 15.92 11.76
C GLU A 27 18.07 15.37 12.30
N ARG A 28 18.01 15.06 13.59
CA ARG A 28 16.85 14.42 14.23
C ARG A 28 15.81 15.46 14.63
N LEU A 29 14.56 15.20 14.30
CA LEU A 29 13.46 16.12 14.61
C LEU A 29 13.31 16.40 16.11
N ILE A 30 13.63 15.41 16.96
CA ILE A 30 13.50 15.57 18.40
C ILE A 30 14.46 16.62 18.98
N ASP A 31 15.63 16.78 18.35
CA ASP A 31 16.66 17.71 18.81
C ASP A 31 16.47 19.12 18.20
N GLN A 32 15.54 19.27 17.25
CA GLN A 32 15.08 20.56 16.71
C GLN A 32 13.97 21.21 17.55
N VAL A 33 13.42 20.52 18.56
CA VAL A 33 12.35 21.05 19.39
C VAL A 33 12.92 22.04 20.40
N ILE A 34 12.42 23.28 20.37
CA ILE A 34 12.93 24.39 21.20
C ILE A 34 12.01 24.64 22.40
N GLY A 35 12.60 24.74 23.61
CA GLY A 35 11.92 25.23 24.82
C GLY A 35 10.84 24.29 25.39
N GLN A 36 10.93 22.98 25.11
CA GLN A 36 9.97 21.97 25.54
C GLN A 36 10.66 20.73 26.14
N ASP A 37 11.64 20.93 27.01
CA ASP A 37 12.54 19.87 27.52
C ASP A 37 11.78 18.70 28.15
N HIS A 38 10.76 19.00 28.97
CA HIS A 38 9.94 17.98 29.61
C HIS A 38 9.13 17.16 28.60
N ALA A 39 8.62 17.80 27.54
CA ALA A 39 7.88 17.09 26.49
C ALA A 39 8.82 16.21 25.65
N VAL A 40 10.02 16.70 25.34
CA VAL A 40 11.06 15.96 24.64
C VAL A 40 11.47 14.71 25.43
N GLU A 41 11.72 14.85 26.73
CA GLU A 41 12.07 13.72 27.59
C GLU A 41 10.93 12.70 27.70
N ALA A 42 9.69 13.16 27.86
CA ALA A 42 8.52 12.31 27.91
C ALA A 42 8.32 11.53 26.59
N ILE A 43 8.48 12.18 25.44
CA ILE A 43 8.40 11.55 24.12
C ILE A 43 9.51 10.52 23.92
N LYS A 44 10.77 10.85 24.29
CA LYS A 44 11.90 9.91 24.23
C LYS A 44 11.60 8.64 25.06
N LYS A 45 11.12 8.79 26.29
CA LYS A 45 10.71 7.66 27.14
C LYS A 45 9.53 6.88 26.57
N ALA A 46 8.52 7.57 26.05
CA ALA A 46 7.31 6.96 25.50
C ALA A 46 7.60 6.17 24.21
N ALA A 47 8.49 6.65 23.35
CA ALA A 47 8.90 5.95 22.13
C ALA A 47 9.55 4.61 22.44
N VAL A 48 10.51 4.60 23.38
CA VAL A 48 11.20 3.36 23.79
C VAL A 48 10.25 2.37 24.45
N GLN A 49 9.29 2.85 25.25
CA GLN A 49 8.34 2.01 25.97
C GLN A 49 7.05 1.71 25.19
N LYS A 50 6.90 2.22 23.96
CA LYS A 50 5.68 2.15 23.14
C LYS A 50 4.41 2.59 23.89
N ARG A 51 4.50 3.68 24.66
CA ARG A 51 3.36 4.24 25.39
C ARG A 51 2.63 5.29 24.55
N HIS A 52 1.31 5.32 24.68
CA HIS A 52 0.51 6.40 24.11
C HIS A 52 0.81 7.72 24.83
N VAL A 53 0.79 8.82 24.08
CA VAL A 53 1.03 10.17 24.59
C VAL A 53 -0.11 11.08 24.17
N MET A 54 -0.58 11.92 25.09
CA MET A 54 -1.54 12.97 24.81
C MET A 54 -0.84 14.33 24.93
N LEU A 55 -0.77 15.07 23.83
CA LEU A 55 -0.14 16.39 23.78
C LEU A 55 -1.21 17.49 23.90
N ILE A 56 -1.15 18.27 24.98
CA ILE A 56 -2.08 19.37 25.26
C ILE A 56 -1.37 20.71 25.11
N GLY A 57 -2.00 21.67 24.44
CA GLY A 57 -1.53 23.06 24.39
C GLY A 57 -2.20 23.89 23.31
N SER A 58 -1.90 25.18 23.23
CA SER A 58 -2.42 26.11 22.22
C SER A 58 -2.04 25.71 20.78
N PRO A 59 -2.82 26.05 19.75
CA PRO A 59 -2.43 25.79 18.36
C PRO A 59 -1.07 26.45 18.04
N GLY A 60 -0.26 25.81 17.19
CA GLY A 60 1.06 26.33 16.79
C GLY A 60 2.23 26.03 17.75
N THR A 61 2.01 25.33 18.87
CA THR A 61 3.07 25.04 19.86
C THR A 61 3.92 23.79 19.57
N GLY A 62 4.01 23.34 18.31
CA GLY A 62 4.89 22.21 17.95
C GLY A 62 4.38 20.80 18.29
N LYS A 63 3.09 20.60 18.62
CA LYS A 63 2.53 19.26 18.91
C LYS A 63 2.74 18.25 17.79
N SER A 64 2.48 18.64 16.53
CA SER A 64 2.70 17.76 15.38
C SER A 64 4.18 17.47 15.14
N MET A 65 5.07 18.40 15.50
CA MET A 65 6.52 18.20 15.42
C MET A 65 6.99 17.16 16.42
N LEU A 66 6.52 17.23 17.68
CA LEU A 66 6.78 16.21 18.71
C LEU A 66 6.25 14.83 18.30
N ALA A 67 5.06 14.76 17.68
CA ALA A 67 4.51 13.51 17.19
C ALA A 67 5.35 12.89 16.06
N LYS A 68 5.83 13.70 15.10
CA LYS A 68 6.74 13.24 14.04
C LYS A 68 8.08 12.79 14.61
N ALA A 69 8.63 13.55 15.54
CA ALA A 69 9.86 13.19 16.24
C ALA A 69 9.72 11.86 16.99
N MET A 70 8.57 11.62 17.63
CA MET A 70 8.27 10.32 18.26
C MET A 70 8.28 9.17 17.25
N ALA A 71 7.67 9.36 16.09
CA ALA A 71 7.61 8.32 15.04
C ALA A 71 9.01 7.95 14.52
N GLU A 72 9.92 8.92 14.40
CA GLU A 72 11.32 8.69 14.01
C GLU A 72 12.11 7.93 15.10
N LEU A 73 11.74 8.10 16.36
CA LEU A 73 12.36 7.43 17.51
C LEU A 73 11.85 6.01 17.75
N LEU A 74 10.75 5.61 17.12
CA LEU A 74 10.27 4.24 17.25
C LEU A 74 11.34 3.28 16.73
N PRO A 75 11.59 2.16 17.44
CA PRO A 75 12.50 1.16 16.95
C PRO A 75 12.05 0.70 15.56
N LYS A 76 13.01 0.55 14.64
CA LYS A 76 12.77 0.01 13.29
C LYS A 76 12.40 -1.46 13.42
N GLU A 77 11.13 -1.74 13.65
CA GLU A 77 10.58 -3.09 13.56
C GLU A 77 10.40 -3.48 12.09
N GLU A 78 10.26 -4.78 11.84
CA GLU A 78 9.88 -5.28 10.54
C GLU A 78 8.48 -4.73 10.22
N LEU A 79 8.42 -3.78 9.29
CA LEU A 79 7.15 -3.29 8.77
C LEU A 79 6.41 -4.46 8.13
N GLU A 80 5.09 -4.46 8.24
CA GLU A 80 4.24 -5.52 7.71
C GLU A 80 3.25 -4.95 6.69
N ASP A 81 3.11 -5.64 5.56
CA ASP A 81 2.04 -5.41 4.60
C ASP A 81 0.78 -6.16 5.07
N ILE A 82 -0.40 -5.53 4.92
CA ILE A 82 -1.69 -6.14 5.30
C ILE A 82 -2.46 -6.54 4.04
N LEU A 83 -2.75 -7.84 3.91
CA LEU A 83 -3.47 -8.45 2.79
C LEU A 83 -4.87 -8.89 3.21
N VAL A 84 -5.83 -8.71 2.30
CA VAL A 84 -7.21 -9.18 2.44
C VAL A 84 -7.47 -10.28 1.44
N PHE A 85 -7.75 -11.48 1.94
CA PHE A 85 -8.15 -12.63 1.14
C PHE A 85 -9.66 -12.81 1.15
N PRO A 86 -10.27 -13.21 0.02
CA PRO A 86 -11.66 -13.62 -0.02
C PRO A 86 -11.83 -14.92 0.77
N ASN A 87 -12.90 -15.02 1.54
CA ASN A 87 -13.22 -16.20 2.33
C ASN A 87 -14.24 -17.08 1.58
N PRO A 88 -13.89 -18.32 1.19
CA PRO A 88 -14.80 -19.22 0.49
C PRO A 88 -15.99 -19.70 1.34
N LYS A 89 -15.85 -19.69 2.68
CA LYS A 89 -16.90 -20.16 3.60
C LYS A 89 -17.94 -19.08 3.87
N ASP A 90 -17.50 -17.84 4.07
CA ASP A 90 -18.37 -16.69 4.30
C ASP A 90 -17.85 -15.45 3.56
N PRO A 91 -18.50 -15.03 2.47
CA PRO A 91 -18.12 -13.83 1.72
C PRO A 91 -18.12 -12.52 2.53
N ASN A 92 -18.87 -12.44 3.64
CA ASN A 92 -18.93 -11.23 4.48
C ASN A 92 -17.82 -11.17 5.52
N GLN A 93 -17.06 -12.25 5.69
CA GLN A 93 -15.94 -12.32 6.63
C GLN A 93 -14.62 -12.57 5.88
N PRO A 94 -14.01 -11.53 5.28
CA PRO A 94 -12.73 -11.67 4.60
C PRO A 94 -11.60 -12.04 5.58
N ILE A 95 -10.58 -12.75 5.09
CA ILE A 95 -9.44 -13.20 5.88
C ILE A 95 -8.33 -12.15 5.79
N ILE A 96 -7.88 -11.65 6.94
CA ILE A 96 -6.75 -10.71 7.02
C ILE A 96 -5.47 -11.47 7.29
N LYS A 97 -4.40 -11.17 6.55
CA LYS A 97 -3.07 -11.77 6.73
C LYS A 97 -1.99 -10.70 6.67
N THR A 98 -1.07 -10.71 7.61
CA THR A 98 0.14 -9.87 7.60
C THR A 98 1.30 -10.63 6.97
N VAL A 99 2.14 -9.91 6.23
CA VAL A 99 3.39 -10.41 5.65
C VAL A 99 4.47 -9.34 5.80
N PRO A 100 5.77 -9.68 5.77
CA PRO A 100 6.83 -8.68 5.82
C PRO A 100 6.72 -7.66 4.68
N ALA A 101 7.13 -6.43 4.95
CA ALA A 101 7.01 -5.32 4.01
C ALA A 101 7.62 -5.63 2.64
N GLY A 102 6.87 -5.34 1.59
CA GLY A 102 7.25 -5.55 0.19
C GLY A 102 6.95 -6.95 -0.36
N GLU A 103 6.63 -7.94 0.48
CA GLU A 103 6.17 -9.27 0.01
C GLU A 103 4.70 -9.25 -0.42
N GLY A 104 3.88 -8.33 0.11
CA GLY A 104 2.46 -8.24 -0.20
C GLY A 104 2.19 -8.01 -1.68
N ARG A 105 2.96 -7.12 -2.31
CA ARG A 105 2.88 -6.85 -3.75
C ARG A 105 3.21 -8.08 -4.59
N LYS A 106 4.29 -8.80 -4.24
CA LYS A 106 4.71 -10.04 -4.94
C LYS A 106 3.64 -11.12 -4.87
N ILE A 107 2.97 -11.26 -3.72
CA ILE A 107 1.88 -12.23 -3.54
C ILE A 107 0.71 -11.87 -4.45
N ILE A 108 0.29 -10.61 -4.51
CA ILE A 108 -0.82 -10.17 -5.36
C ILE A 108 -0.51 -10.40 -6.83
N GLU A 109 0.70 -10.07 -7.28
CA GLU A 109 1.13 -10.29 -8.66
C GLU A 109 1.04 -11.77 -9.05
N ARG A 110 1.56 -12.68 -8.21
CA ARG A 110 1.46 -14.13 -8.46
C ARG A 110 0.02 -14.60 -8.57
N TYR A 111 -0.86 -14.18 -7.65
CA TYR A 111 -2.28 -14.53 -7.69
C TYR A 111 -2.98 -13.97 -8.93
N LYS A 112 -2.62 -12.76 -9.35
CA LYS A 112 -3.15 -12.14 -10.57
C LYS A 112 -2.70 -12.89 -11.82
N GLU A 113 -1.42 -13.27 -11.90
CA GLU A 113 -0.90 -14.09 -13.00
C GLU A 113 -1.56 -15.46 -13.08
N GLU A 114 -1.75 -16.14 -11.95
CA GLU A 114 -2.45 -17.42 -11.90
C GLU A 114 -3.91 -17.29 -12.37
N ALA A 115 -4.61 -16.24 -11.95
CA ALA A 115 -5.97 -15.96 -12.40
C ALA A 115 -6.02 -15.66 -13.91
N MET A 116 -5.08 -14.87 -14.43
CA MET A 116 -4.98 -14.58 -15.87
C MET A 116 -4.66 -15.83 -16.69
N LYS A 117 -3.71 -16.67 -16.24
CA LYS A 117 -3.35 -17.93 -16.90
C LYS A 117 -4.53 -18.91 -16.95
N LYS A 118 -5.30 -19.04 -15.86
CA LYS A 118 -6.51 -19.89 -15.83
C LYS A 118 -7.57 -19.36 -16.80
N ALA A 119 -7.81 -18.06 -16.82
CA ALA A 119 -8.75 -17.45 -17.75
C ALA A 119 -8.32 -17.61 -19.22
N GLN A 120 -7.02 -17.43 -19.51
CA GLN A 120 -6.47 -17.60 -20.85
C GLN A 120 -6.52 -19.06 -21.32
N ALA A 121 -6.13 -20.02 -20.46
CA ALA A 121 -6.21 -21.45 -20.78
C ALA A 121 -7.65 -21.89 -21.04
N ARG A 122 -8.62 -21.42 -20.23
CA ARG A 122 -10.05 -21.70 -20.45
C ARG A 122 -10.54 -21.15 -21.79
N ASN A 123 -10.20 -19.89 -22.12
CA ASN A 123 -10.58 -19.31 -23.39
C ASN A 123 -9.92 -20.05 -24.56
N MET A 124 -8.65 -20.46 -24.42
CA MET A 124 -7.95 -21.25 -25.42
C MET A 124 -8.63 -22.61 -25.66
N LEU A 125 -8.99 -23.33 -24.60
CA LEU A 125 -9.72 -24.61 -24.70
C LEU A 125 -11.08 -24.42 -25.38
N LEU A 126 -11.81 -23.36 -25.03
CA LEU A 126 -13.12 -23.08 -25.61
C LEU A 126 -13.02 -22.75 -27.11
N PHE A 127 -12.05 -21.92 -27.50
CA PHE A 127 -11.78 -21.66 -28.92
C PHE A 127 -11.33 -22.92 -29.66
N MET A 128 -10.51 -23.78 -29.05
CA MET A 128 -10.11 -25.06 -29.63
C MET A 128 -11.31 -25.98 -29.90
N LEU A 129 -12.25 -26.09 -28.94
CA LEU A 129 -13.48 -26.87 -29.12
C LEU A 129 -14.36 -26.30 -30.24
N ILE A 130 -14.52 -24.97 -30.31
CA ILE A 130 -15.26 -24.32 -31.39
C ILE A 130 -14.61 -24.59 -32.74
N PHE A 131 -13.28 -24.51 -32.83
CA PHE A 131 -12.55 -24.75 -34.07
C PHE A 131 -12.66 -26.21 -34.53
N MET A 132 -12.60 -27.16 -33.59
CA MET A 132 -12.81 -28.59 -33.85
C MET A 132 -14.24 -28.87 -34.34
N LEU A 133 -15.25 -28.27 -33.70
CA LEU A 133 -16.66 -28.40 -34.08
C LEU A 133 -16.91 -27.82 -35.48
N MET A 134 -16.36 -26.63 -35.75
CA MET A 134 -16.49 -25.95 -37.04
C MET A 134 -15.77 -26.74 -38.15
N GLY A 135 -14.56 -27.24 -37.87
CA GLY A 135 -13.79 -28.06 -38.81
C GLY A 135 -14.49 -29.37 -39.16
N TYR A 136 -15.12 -30.04 -38.17
CA TYR A 136 -15.91 -31.25 -38.41
C TYR A 136 -17.09 -31.01 -39.36
N ILE A 137 -17.84 -29.92 -39.15
CA ILE A 137 -19.00 -29.58 -39.99
C ILE A 137 -18.56 -29.26 -41.42
N ILE A 138 -17.49 -28.50 -41.60
CA ILE A 138 -16.98 -28.11 -42.93
C ILE A 138 -16.56 -29.32 -43.76
N VAL A 139 -15.92 -30.33 -43.15
CA VAL A 139 -15.40 -31.50 -43.88
C VAL A 139 -16.52 -32.44 -44.35
N ILE A 140 -17.56 -32.63 -43.53
CA ILE A 140 -18.61 -33.63 -43.81
C ILE A 140 -19.82 -33.00 -44.49
N ARG A 141 -20.29 -31.83 -44.03
CA ARG A 141 -21.48 -31.15 -44.56
C ARG A 141 -21.27 -29.63 -44.67
N PRO A 142 -20.66 -29.15 -45.77
CA PRO A 142 -20.44 -27.72 -46.01
C PRO A 142 -21.73 -26.88 -46.05
N GLN A 143 -22.85 -27.51 -46.44
CA GLN A 143 -24.19 -26.89 -46.53
C GLN A 143 -24.68 -26.38 -45.15
N ASP A 144 -24.26 -27.03 -44.07
CA ASP A 144 -24.76 -26.81 -42.70
C ASP A 144 -23.93 -25.76 -41.91
N PHE A 145 -23.12 -24.94 -42.60
CA PHE A 145 -22.20 -24.00 -41.94
C PHE A 145 -22.92 -22.97 -41.05
N ILE A 146 -24.13 -22.54 -41.44
CA ILE A 146 -24.93 -21.56 -40.69
C ILE A 146 -25.31 -22.14 -39.32
N TRP A 147 -25.70 -23.41 -39.26
CA TRP A 147 -26.01 -24.10 -38.01
C TRP A 147 -24.77 -24.25 -37.12
N GLY A 148 -23.59 -24.44 -37.70
CA GLY A 148 -22.31 -24.46 -36.98
C GLY A 148 -21.97 -23.12 -36.32
N ILE A 149 -22.19 -22.01 -37.02
CA ILE A 149 -21.97 -20.66 -36.45
C ILE A 149 -22.95 -20.37 -35.32
N ILE A 150 -24.23 -20.70 -35.50
CA ILE A 150 -25.26 -20.53 -34.47
C ILE A 150 -24.90 -21.36 -33.22
N ALA A 151 -24.45 -22.60 -33.39
CA ALA A 151 -23.99 -23.44 -32.30
C ALA A 151 -22.77 -22.86 -31.56
N ALA A 152 -21.79 -22.30 -32.28
CA ALA A 152 -20.61 -21.67 -31.68
C ALA A 152 -20.96 -20.41 -30.86
N ILE A 153 -21.87 -19.57 -31.37
CA ILE A 153 -22.35 -18.37 -30.66
C ILE A 153 -23.13 -18.78 -29.40
N LEU A 154 -23.99 -19.79 -29.50
CA LEU A 154 -24.72 -20.32 -28.35
C LEU A 154 -23.77 -20.88 -27.28
N LEU A 155 -22.73 -21.60 -27.68
CA LEU A 155 -21.72 -22.16 -26.78
C LEU A 155 -20.93 -21.06 -26.07
N LEU A 156 -20.53 -20.00 -26.78
CA LEU A 156 -19.89 -18.81 -26.20
C LEU A 156 -20.81 -18.09 -25.21
N MET A 157 -22.08 -17.92 -25.56
CA MET A 157 -23.06 -17.23 -24.72
C MET A 157 -23.34 -18.02 -23.44
N PHE A 158 -23.49 -19.34 -23.56
CA PHE A 158 -23.70 -20.25 -22.44
C PHE A 158 -22.49 -20.30 -21.50
N SER A 159 -21.28 -20.34 -22.05
CA SER A 159 -20.04 -20.27 -21.25
C SER A 159 -19.90 -18.98 -20.46
N ARG A 160 -20.37 -17.84 -21.01
CA ARG A 160 -20.35 -16.55 -20.28
C ARG A 160 -21.43 -16.45 -19.20
N TYR A 161 -22.58 -17.11 -19.37
CA TYR A 161 -23.70 -16.99 -18.43
C TYR A 161 -23.52 -17.84 -17.16
N ILE A 162 -22.86 -18.99 -17.27
CA ILE A 162 -22.71 -19.93 -16.15
C ILE A 162 -21.55 -19.59 -15.22
N MET A 163 -20.57 -18.80 -15.66
CA MET A 163 -19.34 -18.60 -14.89
C MET A 163 -19.13 -17.12 -14.51
N PRO A 164 -19.25 -16.76 -13.22
CA PRO A 164 -18.88 -15.42 -12.76
C PRO A 164 -17.37 -15.18 -12.91
N ARG A 165 -16.98 -13.91 -13.04
CA ARG A 165 -15.57 -13.50 -13.14
C ARG A 165 -14.78 -13.97 -11.91
N GLU A 166 -13.76 -14.81 -12.14
CA GLU A 166 -12.81 -15.29 -11.12
C GLU A 166 -11.92 -14.19 -10.52
N GLU A 167 -12.05 -12.93 -10.98
CA GLU A 167 -11.42 -11.75 -10.37
C GLU A 167 -11.75 -11.60 -8.87
N ARG A 168 -12.81 -12.28 -8.39
CA ARG A 168 -13.22 -12.33 -6.99
C ARG A 168 -12.21 -13.01 -6.05
N ASN A 169 -11.26 -13.79 -6.59
CA ASN A 169 -10.32 -14.60 -5.79
C ASN A 169 -8.94 -13.97 -5.61
N VAL A 170 -8.67 -12.81 -6.20
CA VAL A 170 -7.37 -12.12 -6.04
C VAL A 170 -7.38 -11.32 -4.74
N PRO A 171 -6.41 -11.52 -3.84
CA PRO A 171 -6.32 -10.74 -2.61
C PRO A 171 -6.03 -9.27 -2.90
N LYS A 172 -6.42 -8.40 -1.97
CA LYS A 172 -6.19 -6.95 -2.05
C LYS A 172 -5.18 -6.50 -1.00
N LEU A 173 -4.34 -5.54 -1.35
CA LEU A 173 -3.45 -4.85 -0.42
C LEU A 173 -4.21 -3.74 0.29
N LEU A 174 -4.15 -3.69 1.62
CA LEU A 174 -4.75 -2.60 2.40
C LEU A 174 -3.74 -1.53 2.78
N VAL A 175 -2.53 -1.96 3.18
CA VAL A 175 -1.47 -1.10 3.68
C VAL A 175 -0.13 -1.69 3.21
N ASP A 176 0.78 -0.80 2.80
CA ASP A 176 2.14 -1.07 2.34
C ASP A 176 3.18 -0.19 3.05
#